data_AF-A0A1R4K6E2-F1
#
_entry.id   AF-A0A1R4K6E2-F1
#
_cell.length_a   1.000
_cell.length_b   1.000
_cell.length_c   1.000
_cell.angle_alpha   90.00
_cell.angle_beta   90.00
_cell.angle_gamma   90.00
#
_symmetry.space_group_name_H-M   'P 1'
#
loop_
_entity.id
_entity.type
_entity.pdbx_description
1 polymer ?
#
loop_
_entity_poly.entity_id
_entity_poly.type
_entity_poly.pdbx_seq_one_letter_code
_entity_poly.pdbx_strand_id
1 'polypeptide(L)'
;MSKSTNLSTSQQLIKHVLLWIVFAYCYQSAISLLVKMALDAQPNNPVITAFVYALGFNILVAHLITKYDKFWPVIGSVFIGLVGLVVIPFLLFGASGLLTLALLAGILCSLPVSTYIVGLIKVKHSKN
;
A
#
# COMPACT_ATOMS: atom_id res chain seq x y z
N MET A 1 -3.62 -21.42 24.22
CA MET A 1 -5.07 -21.67 24.08
C MET A 1 -5.70 -20.44 23.40
N SER A 2 -5.73 -20.41 22.06
CA SER A 2 -6.32 -19.27 21.33
C SER A 2 -7.81 -19.54 21.16
N LYS A 3 -8.66 -18.80 21.89
CA LYS A 3 -10.12 -18.82 21.68
C LYS A 3 -10.40 -18.56 20.20
N SER A 4 -10.89 -19.55 19.47
CA SER A 4 -11.50 -19.33 18.16
C SER A 4 -12.76 -18.51 18.40
N THR A 5 -12.62 -17.20 18.33
CA THR A 5 -13.76 -16.30 18.26
C THR A 5 -14.43 -16.59 16.92
N ASN A 6 -15.56 -17.31 16.97
CA ASN A 6 -16.47 -17.49 15.84
C ASN A 6 -17.07 -16.12 15.48
N LEU A 7 -16.25 -15.25 14.90
CA LEU A 7 -16.66 -13.97 14.36
C LEU A 7 -17.56 -14.27 13.15
N SER A 8 -18.74 -13.63 13.13
CA SER A 8 -19.59 -13.65 11.95
C SER A 8 -18.82 -13.08 10.74
N THR A 9 -19.17 -13.52 9.53
CA THR A 9 -18.55 -13.07 8.27
C THR A 9 -18.49 -11.54 8.17
N SER A 10 -19.54 -10.85 8.63
CA SER A 10 -19.60 -9.39 8.68
C SER A 10 -18.56 -8.76 9.59
N GLN A 11 -18.32 -9.34 10.77
CA GLN A 11 -17.29 -8.85 11.70
C GLN A 11 -15.88 -9.10 11.18
N GLN A 12 -15.65 -10.21 10.47
CA GLN A 12 -14.39 -10.47 9.79
C GLN A 12 -14.13 -9.42 8.70
N LEU A 13 -15.12 -9.13 7.86
CA LEU A 13 -15.03 -8.10 6.82
C LEU A 13 -14.71 -6.72 7.42
N ILE A 14 -15.41 -6.31 8.47
CA ILE A 14 -15.16 -5.03 9.16
C ILE A 14 -13.71 -4.95 9.65
N LYS A 15 -13.19 -6.03 10.23
CA LYS A 15 -11.80 -6.10 10.70
C LYS A 15 -10.80 -5.92 9.54
N HIS A 16 -11.05 -6.54 8.40
CA HIS A 16 -10.20 -6.40 7.21
C HIS A 16 -10.23 -4.98 6.65
N VAL A 17 -11.41 -4.38 6.54
CA VAL A 17 -11.55 -3.00 6.04
C VAL A 17 -10.88 -2.00 6.98
N LEU A 18 -11.06 -2.14 8.30
CA LEU A 18 -10.35 -1.32 9.30
C LEU A 18 -8.83 -1.43 9.16
N LEU A 19 -8.32 -2.65 9.00
CA LEU A 19 -6.90 -2.88 8.77
C LEU A 19 -6.44 -2.14 7.50
N TRP A 20 -7.19 -2.26 6.40
CA TRP A 20 -6.85 -1.59 5.14
C TRP A 20 -6.89 -0.08 5.23
N ILE A 21 -7.83 0.50 5.98
CA ILE A 21 -7.89 1.96 6.22
C ILE A 21 -6.63 2.43 6.96
N VAL A 22 -6.22 1.72 8.02
CA VAL A 22 -4.99 2.06 8.76
C VAL A 22 -3.77 1.97 7.84
N PHE A 23 -3.68 0.90 7.03
CA PHE A 23 -2.62 0.78 6.03
C PHE A 23 -2.66 1.91 5.01
N ALA A 24 -3.83 2.32 4.52
CA ALA A 24 -3.98 3.40 3.55
C ALA A 24 -3.46 4.74 4.10
N TYR A 25 -3.77 5.06 5.35
CA TYR A 25 -3.29 6.29 5.99
C TYR A 25 -1.76 6.29 6.19
N CYS A 26 -1.22 5.17 6.69
CA CYS A 26 0.24 5.01 6.82
C CYS A 26 0.94 5.05 5.48
N TYR A 27 0.35 4.42 4.46
CA TYR A 27 0.87 4.38 3.11
C TYR A 27 0.95 5.79 2.50
N GLN A 28 -0.10 6.60 2.68
CA GLN A 28 -0.09 7.97 2.19
C GLN A 28 1.00 8.82 2.85
N SER A 29 1.10 8.75 4.17
CA SER A 29 2.11 9.49 4.92
C SER A 29 3.53 9.14 4.44
N ALA A 30 3.79 7.85 4.22
CA ALA A 30 5.09 7.37 3.75
C ALA A 30 5.38 7.77 2.30
N ILE A 31 4.41 7.68 1.39
CA ILE A 31 4.59 8.09 -0.01
C ILE A 31 4.83 9.61 -0.09
N SER A 32 4.09 10.40 0.69
CA SER A 32 4.32 11.85 0.78
C SER A 32 5.75 12.19 1.25
N LEU A 33 6.26 11.44 2.24
CA LEU A 33 7.64 11.58 2.70
C LEU A 33 8.64 11.16 1.61
N LEU A 34 8.41 10.04 0.92
CA LEU A 34 9.27 9.55 -0.17
C LEU A 34 9.38 10.55 -1.31
N VAL A 35 8.29 11.21 -1.67
CA VAL A 35 8.30 12.25 -2.70
C VAL A 35 9.13 13.46 -2.26
N LYS A 36 9.00 13.88 -1.00
CA LYS A 36 9.85 14.96 -0.44
C LYS A 36 11.33 14.55 -0.45
N MET A 37 11.66 13.36 0.02
CA MET A 37 13.03 12.84 -0.01
C MET A 37 13.60 12.76 -1.44
N ALA A 38 12.77 12.40 -2.43
CA ALA A 38 13.20 12.37 -3.83
C ALA A 38 13.48 13.77 -4.39
N LEU A 39 12.68 14.77 -4.00
CA LEU A 39 12.92 16.18 -4.34
C LEU A 39 14.24 16.67 -3.71
N ASP A 40 14.49 16.32 -2.45
CA ASP A 40 15.70 16.72 -1.73
C ASP A 40 16.95 16.01 -2.27
N ALA A 41 16.85 14.73 -2.63
CA ALA A 41 17.98 13.92 -3.10
C ALA A 41 18.37 14.23 -4.55
N GLN A 42 17.39 14.46 -5.44
CA GLN A 42 17.66 14.66 -6.86
C GLN A 42 16.67 15.66 -7.49
N PRO A 43 16.85 16.96 -7.24
CA PRO A 43 15.90 18.00 -7.65
C PRO A 43 15.74 18.14 -9.16
N ASN A 44 16.72 17.67 -9.95
CA ASN A 44 16.67 17.70 -11.42
C ASN A 44 15.76 16.60 -12.01
N ASN A 45 15.57 15.47 -11.33
CA ASN A 45 14.79 14.33 -11.82
C ASN A 45 13.84 13.75 -10.76
N PRO A 46 13.02 14.57 -10.07
CA PRO A 46 12.33 14.16 -8.84
C PRO A 46 11.25 13.10 -9.07
N VAL A 47 10.59 13.11 -10.24
CA VAL A 47 9.51 12.16 -10.57
C VAL A 47 10.05 10.74 -10.70
N ILE A 48 11.17 10.56 -11.39
CA ILE A 48 11.78 9.23 -11.60
C ILE A 48 12.35 8.71 -10.30
N THR A 49 13.05 9.56 -9.54
CA THR A 49 13.61 9.19 -8.24
C THR A 49 12.49 8.81 -7.25
N ALA A 50 11.40 9.58 -7.20
CA ALA A 50 10.23 9.26 -6.38
C ALA A 50 9.58 7.94 -6.79
N PHE A 51 9.52 7.65 -8.09
CA PHE A 51 8.98 6.37 -8.58
C PHE A 51 9.83 5.18 -8.14
N VAL A 52 11.17 5.26 -8.28
CA VAL A 52 12.08 4.18 -7.84
C VAL A 52 11.98 3.95 -6.33
N TYR A 53 11.93 5.04 -5.56
CA TYR A 53 11.74 5.00 -4.11
C TYR A 53 10.40 4.37 -3.73
N ALA A 54 9.32 4.75 -4.42
CA ALA A 54 8.00 4.17 -4.20
C ALA A 54 7.94 2.68 -4.60
N LEU A 55 8.65 2.24 -5.64
CA LEU A 55 8.75 0.82 -5.99
C LEU A 55 9.40 0.00 -4.88
N GLY A 56 10.53 0.47 -4.34
CA GLY A 56 11.19 -0.19 -3.21
C GLY A 56 10.28 -0.25 -1.98
N PHE A 57 9.59 0.86 -1.68
CA PHE A 57 8.64 0.92 -0.58
C PHE A 57 7.42 0.01 -0.80
N ASN A 58 6.90 -0.11 -2.02
CA ASN A 58 5.78 -0.99 -2.34
C ASN A 58 6.08 -2.46 -2.07
N ILE A 59 7.33 -2.89 -2.21
CA ILE A 59 7.75 -4.25 -1.83
C ILE A 59 7.68 -4.43 -0.30
N LEU A 60 8.12 -3.43 0.47
CA LEU A 60 8.04 -3.45 1.94
C LEU A 60 6.57 -3.45 2.40
N VAL A 61 5.74 -2.61 1.81
CA VAL A 61 4.31 -2.54 2.10
C VAL A 61 3.62 -3.84 1.71
N ALA A 62 3.91 -4.40 0.54
CA ALA A 62 3.45 -5.72 0.11
C ALA A 62 3.82 -6.82 1.12
N HIS A 63 5.03 -6.77 1.68
CA HIS A 63 5.43 -7.67 2.75
C HIS A 63 4.54 -7.52 3.99
N LEU A 64 4.23 -6.30 4.41
CA LEU A 64 3.35 -6.06 5.56
C LEU A 64 1.91 -6.50 5.26
N ILE A 65 1.34 -6.14 4.11
CA ILE A 65 -0.01 -6.52 3.70
C ILE A 65 -0.16 -8.04 3.74
N THR A 66 0.74 -8.79 3.08
CA THR A 66 0.71 -10.26 3.08
C THR A 66 1.04 -10.91 4.44
N LYS A 67 1.60 -10.14 5.38
CA LYS A 67 1.84 -10.59 6.76
C LYS A 67 0.55 -10.50 7.59
N TYR A 68 -0.16 -9.38 7.49
CA TYR A 68 -1.33 -9.09 8.34
C TYR A 68 -2.68 -9.47 7.71
N ASP A 69 -2.80 -9.41 6.38
CA ASP A 69 -3.96 -9.92 5.64
C ASP A 69 -3.63 -11.27 5.00
N LYS A 70 -4.28 -12.32 5.51
CA LYS A 70 -4.11 -13.70 5.04
C LYS A 70 -5.17 -14.14 4.02
N PHE A 71 -6.25 -13.37 3.86
CA PHE A 71 -7.38 -13.78 3.06
C PHE A 71 -7.34 -13.12 1.69
N TRP A 72 -7.22 -11.79 1.63
CA TRP A 72 -7.35 -11.04 0.38
C TRP A 72 -6.27 -9.95 0.23
N PRO A 73 -4.96 -10.30 0.35
CA PRO A 73 -3.89 -9.29 0.36
C PRO A 73 -3.84 -8.45 -0.93
N VAL A 74 -4.08 -9.06 -2.11
CA VAL A 74 -4.06 -8.33 -3.38
C VAL A 74 -5.22 -7.34 -3.48
N ILE A 75 -6.44 -7.75 -3.11
CA ILE A 75 -7.59 -6.83 -3.09
C ILE A 75 -7.36 -5.71 -2.06
N GLY A 76 -6.87 -6.06 -0.88
CA GLY A 76 -6.50 -5.10 0.14
C GLY A 76 -5.47 -4.09 -0.35
N SER A 77 -4.47 -4.53 -1.14
CA SER A 77 -3.48 -3.63 -1.71
C SER A 77 -4.05 -2.65 -2.73
N VAL A 78 -5.04 -3.05 -3.54
CA VAL A 78 -5.75 -2.14 -4.44
C VAL A 78 -6.54 -1.11 -3.64
N PHE A 79 -7.25 -1.54 -2.60
CA PHE A 79 -7.98 -0.64 -1.70
C PHE A 79 -7.03 0.35 -1.00
N ILE A 80 -5.93 -0.14 -0.43
CA ILE A 80 -4.90 0.67 0.24
C ILE A 80 -4.31 1.70 -0.71
N GLY A 81 -3.99 1.29 -1.94
CA GLY A 81 -3.47 2.19 -2.97
C GLY A 81 -4.46 3.29 -3.32
N LEU A 82 -5.71 2.94 -3.62
CA LEU A 82 -6.75 3.91 -4.00
C LEU A 82 -7.09 4.87 -2.85
N VAL A 83 -7.32 4.33 -1.65
CA VAL A 83 -7.67 5.16 -0.49
C VAL A 83 -6.47 6.00 -0.06
N GLY A 84 -5.27 5.43 -0.04
CA GLY A 84 -4.04 6.11 0.37
C GLY A 84 -3.59 7.19 -0.61
N LEU A 85 -3.67 6.95 -1.92
CA LEU A 85 -3.11 7.87 -2.92
C LEU A 85 -4.13 8.77 -3.61
N VAL A 86 -5.43 8.49 -3.44
CA VAL A 86 -6.50 9.29 -4.08
C VAL A 86 -7.42 9.88 -3.02
N VAL A 87 -8.07 9.04 -2.22
CA VAL A 87 -9.13 9.50 -1.30
C VAL A 87 -8.57 10.37 -0.18
N ILE A 88 -7.57 9.88 0.57
CA ILE A 88 -6.99 10.61 1.71
C ILE A 88 -6.33 11.94 1.28
N PRO A 89 -5.46 11.98 0.25
CA PRO A 89 -4.84 13.22 -0.17
C PRO A 89 -5.86 14.24 -0.68
N PHE A 90 -6.87 13.78 -1.42
CA PHE A 90 -7.94 14.65 -1.92
C PHE A 90 -8.78 15.24 -0.79
N LEU A 91 -9.13 14.44 0.23
CA LEU A 91 -9.89 14.93 1.39
C LEU A 91 -9.10 15.92 2.24
N LEU A 92 -7.79 15.74 2.38
CA LEU A 92 -6.94 16.57 3.25
C LEU A 92 -6.41 17.83 2.56
N PHE A 93 -6.07 17.75 1.27
CA PHE A 93 -5.33 18.80 0.56
C PHE A 93 -5.96 19.18 -0.78
N GLY A 94 -7.13 18.65 -1.11
CA GLY A 94 -7.81 18.88 -2.38
C GLY A 94 -7.06 18.32 -3.59
N ALA A 95 -7.35 18.88 -4.78
CA ALA A 95 -6.72 18.46 -6.03
C ALA A 95 -5.19 18.61 -6.03
N SER A 96 -4.66 19.59 -5.32
CA SER A 96 -3.22 19.84 -5.14
C SER A 96 -2.49 18.77 -4.33
N GLY A 97 -3.22 17.95 -3.56
CA GLY A 97 -2.64 16.85 -2.80
C GLY A 97 -2.34 15.60 -3.62
N LEU A 98 -2.85 15.53 -4.86
CA LEU A 98 -2.67 14.37 -5.72
C LEU A 98 -1.28 14.38 -6.37
N LEU A 99 -0.73 13.18 -6.50
CA LEU A 99 0.49 12.93 -7.27
C LEU A 99 0.24 13.20 -8.75
N THR A 100 1.30 13.45 -9.51
CA THR A 100 1.21 13.51 -10.97
C THR A 100 0.63 12.20 -11.51
N LEU A 101 -0.20 12.28 -12.56
CA LEU A 101 -0.93 11.13 -13.07
C LEU A 101 -0.01 9.93 -13.39
N ALA A 102 1.16 10.20 -13.97
CA ALA A 102 2.16 9.18 -14.29
C ALA A 102 2.70 8.47 -13.04
N LEU A 103 3.06 9.24 -12.00
CA LEU A 103 3.57 8.69 -10.75
C LEU A 103 2.47 7.94 -9.99
N LEU A 104 1.26 8.50 -9.94
CA LEU A 104 0.09 7.87 -9.33
C LEU A 104 -0.23 6.52 -9.99
N ALA A 105 -0.34 6.48 -11.31
CA ALA A 105 -0.63 5.26 -12.05
C ALA A 105 0.46 4.20 -11.85
N GLY A 106 1.74 4.61 -11.90
CA GLY A 106 2.87 3.71 -11.67
C GLY A 106 2.84 3.08 -10.27
N ILE A 107 2.56 3.87 -9.23
CA ILE A 107 2.50 3.39 -7.85
C ILE A 107 1.25 2.51 -7.63
N LEU A 108 0.09 2.91 -8.16
CA LEU A 108 -1.16 2.14 -8.06
C LEU A 108 -1.07 0.77 -8.75
N CYS A 109 -0.41 0.69 -9.90
CA CYS A 109 -0.24 -0.58 -10.61
C CYS A 109 0.84 -1.46 -9.95
N SER A 110 1.91 -0.87 -9.43
CA SER A 110 3.02 -1.64 -8.85
C SER A 110 2.67 -2.26 -7.50
N LEU A 111 1.87 -1.60 -6.66
CA LEU A 111 1.54 -2.11 -5.32
C LEU A 111 0.83 -3.49 -5.35
N PRO A 112 -0.22 -3.71 -6.16
CA PRO A 112 -0.85 -5.02 -6.31
C PRO A 112 0.10 -6.08 -6.89
N VAL A 113 0.93 -5.70 -7.87
CA VAL A 113 1.92 -6.60 -8.47
C VAL A 113 2.96 -7.03 -7.43
N SER A 114 3.52 -6.08 -6.65
CA SER A 114 4.43 -6.38 -5.55
C SER A 114 3.77 -7.27 -4.50
N THR A 115 2.50 -7.01 -4.17
CA THR A 115 1.74 -7.82 -3.20
C THR A 115 1.54 -9.24 -3.67
N TYR A 116 1.22 -9.43 -4.95
CA TYR A 116 1.11 -10.74 -5.57
C TYR A 116 2.43 -11.51 -5.54
N ILE A 117 3.53 -10.89 -6.00
CA ILE A 117 4.87 -11.50 -6.03
C ILE A 117 5.32 -11.91 -4.63
N VAL A 118 5.22 -11.02 -3.64
CA VAL A 118 5.61 -11.30 -2.25
C VAL A 118 4.74 -12.42 -1.65
N GLY A 119 3.46 -12.47 -2.00
CA GLY A 119 2.57 -13.55 -1.63
C GLY A 119 3.08 -14.92 -2.13
N LEU A 120 3.44 -15.01 -3.41
CA LEU A 120 3.99 -16.24 -4.00
C LEU A 120 5.30 -16.67 -3.33
N ILE A 121 6.20 -15.73 -3.06
CA ILE A 121 7.48 -16.02 -2.38
C ILE A 121 7.23 -16.61 -0.99
N LYS A 122 6.29 -16.04 -0.22
CA LYS A 122 5.95 -16.55 1.12
C LYS A 122 5.33 -17.93 1.09
N VAL A 123 4.46 -18.22 0.12
CA VAL A 123 3.87 -19.56 -0.05
C VAL A 123 4.95 -20.59 -0.36
N LYS A 124 5.92 -20.25 -1.23
CA LYS A 124 7.04 -21.12 -1.56
C LYS A 124 7.93 -21.40 -0.34
N HIS A 125 8.25 -20.38 0.44
CA HIS A 125 9.11 -20.51 1.62
C HIS A 125 8.43 -21.24 2.79
N SER A 126 7.10 -21.23 2.87
CA SER A 126 6.35 -21.98 3.88
C SER A 126 6.22 -23.47 3.59
N LYS A 127 6.55 -23.91 2.36
CA LYS A 127 6.47 -25.32 1.93
C LYS A 127 7.82 -26.05 2.01
N ASN A 128 8.91 -25.33 2.28
CA ASN A 128 10.22 -25.89 2.64
C ASN A 128 10.36 -25.93 4.16
#